data_AF-Q1ACB8-F1
#
_entry.id   AF-Q1ACB8-F1
#
_cell.length_a   1.000
_cell.length_b   1.000
_cell.length_c   1.000
_cell.angle_alpha   90.00
_cell.angle_beta   90.00
_cell.angle_gamma   90.00
#
_symmetry.space_group_name_H-M   'P 1'
#
loop_
_entity.id
_entity.type
_entity.pdbx_description
1 polymer ?
#
loop_
_entity_poly.entity_id
_entity_poly.type
_entity_poly.pdbx_seq_one_letter_code
_entity_poly.pdbx_strand_id
1 'polypeptide(L)'
;MDALRLRPSLLSVRPGAARPRDHFLPPCCSIQRNGEGRICFSSQRTQGPTLHHHQKFFEWKSSYCRISHRSLNTSVNASGQQLQSEPETHDSTTIWRAISSSLDAFYRFSRPHTVIGTALSIVSVSLLAVQSLSDISPLFLTGLLEAVVAALFMNIYIVGLNQLFDIEIDKVNKPTLPLASGEYTPATGVAIVSVFAAMSFGLGWAVGSQPLFWALFISFVLGTAYSINLPYLRWKRFAVVAALCILAVRAVIVQLAFFLHIQTFVFRRPAVFSRPLLFATGFMTFFSVVIALFKDIPDIEGDRIFGIRSFSVRLGQKKVFWICVGLLEMAYSVAILMGATSSCLWSKTATIAGHSILAAILWSCARSVDLTSKAAITSFYMFIWKLFYAEYLLIPLVR
;
A
#
# COMPACT_ATOMS: atom_id res chain seq x y z
N MET A 1 15.85 75.43 9.12
CA MET A 1 14.41 75.12 9.26
C MET A 1 14.31 73.70 9.80
N ASP A 2 14.35 73.65 11.14
CA ASP A 2 13.83 72.67 12.11
C ASP A 2 13.90 71.17 11.72
N ALA A 3 14.76 70.28 12.25
CA ALA A 3 15.44 70.09 13.53
C ALA A 3 14.55 69.65 14.73
N LEU A 4 15.00 68.55 15.37
CA LEU A 4 14.79 68.12 16.78
C LEU A 4 13.52 67.30 17.09
N ARG A 5 13.47 66.32 18.03
CA ARG A 5 14.42 65.65 18.94
C ARG A 5 13.66 64.54 19.71
N LEU A 6 14.39 63.50 20.09
CA LEU A 6 14.44 62.79 21.39
C LEU A 6 13.15 62.28 22.09
N ARG A 7 13.04 60.94 22.15
CA ARG A 7 13.22 60.04 23.34
C ARG A 7 12.30 60.22 24.60
N PRO A 8 12.36 59.31 25.61
CA PRO A 8 11.21 58.56 26.14
C PRO A 8 10.86 58.91 27.61
N SER A 9 9.82 58.30 28.17
CA SER A 9 9.59 58.34 29.63
C SER A 9 9.12 57.00 30.20
N LEU A 10 9.86 56.62 31.24
CA LEU A 10 9.81 55.45 32.12
C LEU A 10 8.90 55.73 33.35
N LEU A 11 8.51 54.63 34.03
CA LEU A 11 8.11 54.50 35.45
C LEU A 11 6.67 54.95 35.80
N SER A 12 5.89 54.24 36.62
CA SER A 12 6.21 53.59 37.90
C SER A 12 5.17 52.47 38.24
N VAL A 13 5.53 51.29 38.80
CA VAL A 13 5.61 50.92 40.26
C VAL A 13 4.17 50.70 40.84
N ARG A 14 3.72 49.60 41.48
CA ARG A 14 4.30 48.50 42.28
C ARG A 14 3.20 47.44 42.66
N PRO A 15 3.33 46.50 43.65
CA PRO A 15 3.44 45.06 43.40
C PRO A 15 2.51 44.14 44.25
N GLY A 16 2.66 42.82 44.08
CA GLY A 16 2.36 41.77 45.08
C GLY A 16 2.80 40.41 44.52
N ALA A 17 3.95 39.83 44.90
CA ALA A 17 4.18 38.95 46.07
C ALA A 17 3.17 37.78 46.11
N ALA A 18 3.53 36.50 46.11
CA ALA A 18 4.68 35.83 46.74
C ALA A 18 5.13 34.55 45.99
N ARG A 19 6.35 34.14 46.31
CA ARG A 19 7.14 33.01 45.78
C ARG A 19 7.14 31.82 46.81
N PRO A 20 7.92 30.73 46.62
CA PRO A 20 7.49 29.35 46.79
C PRO A 20 7.96 28.70 48.12
N ARG A 21 7.59 27.44 48.36
CA ARG A 21 8.28 26.58 49.34
C ARG A 21 8.68 25.26 48.71
N ASP A 22 9.99 25.05 48.64
CA ASP A 22 10.66 23.76 48.63
C ASP A 22 10.40 23.03 49.96
N HIS A 23 10.42 21.68 49.94
CA HIS A 23 11.26 20.88 50.86
C HIS A 23 11.09 19.35 50.74
N PHE A 24 12.25 18.68 50.65
CA PHE A 24 12.67 17.40 51.28
C PHE A 24 12.04 16.04 50.88
N LEU A 25 12.87 15.19 50.24
CA LEU A 25 13.07 13.74 50.52
C LEU A 25 13.94 13.56 51.81
N PRO A 26 14.23 12.37 52.41
CA PRO A 26 14.00 10.93 52.07
C PRO A 26 13.59 10.07 53.34
N PRO A 27 14.09 8.84 53.62
CA PRO A 27 13.91 7.49 53.01
C PRO A 27 13.37 6.41 54.02
N CYS A 28 13.07 5.17 53.56
CA CYS A 28 13.62 3.89 54.12
C CYS A 28 12.76 2.60 53.90
N CYS A 29 13.51 1.54 53.58
CA CYS A 29 13.40 0.13 53.99
C CYS A 29 12.31 -0.84 53.46
N SER A 30 12.82 -1.77 52.65
CA SER A 30 12.64 -3.24 52.65
C SER A 30 11.87 -3.89 53.80
N ILE A 31 11.04 -4.90 53.47
CA ILE A 31 10.98 -6.21 54.17
C ILE A 31 10.54 -7.30 53.17
N GLN A 32 11.29 -8.38 53.22
CA GLN A 32 11.11 -9.67 52.58
C GLN A 32 10.44 -10.62 53.59
N ARG A 33 9.42 -11.40 53.21
CA ARG A 33 9.10 -12.67 53.90
C ARG A 33 8.29 -13.64 53.04
N ASN A 34 8.84 -14.85 52.94
CA ASN A 34 8.29 -16.11 52.46
C ASN A 34 7.02 -16.55 53.23
N GLY A 35 6.26 -17.47 52.64
CA GLY A 35 5.62 -18.54 53.42
C GLY A 35 4.21 -18.99 52.97
N GLU A 36 4.19 -20.04 52.15
CA GLU A 36 3.28 -21.20 52.19
C GLU A 36 1.74 -21.06 52.15
N GLY A 37 1.17 -21.64 51.09
CA GLY A 37 0.28 -22.79 51.23
C GLY A 37 -1.22 -22.52 51.42
N ARG A 38 -2.01 -22.80 50.38
CA ARG A 38 -3.30 -23.52 50.54
C ARG A 38 -3.80 -24.13 49.22
N ILE A 39 -4.17 -25.38 49.36
CA ILE A 39 -4.78 -26.32 48.41
C ILE A 39 -6.18 -25.84 48.01
N CYS A 40 -6.57 -25.98 46.74
CA CYS A 40 -7.96 -26.30 46.40
C CYS A 40 -8.16 -26.84 44.96
N PHE A 41 -8.60 -28.09 44.92
CA PHE A 41 -9.55 -28.74 43.99
C PHE A 41 -9.36 -28.66 42.47
N SER A 42 -9.03 -29.81 41.90
CA SER A 42 -9.26 -30.19 40.51
C SER A 42 -10.76 -30.31 40.20
N SER A 43 -11.20 -29.72 39.10
CA SER A 43 -12.43 -30.12 38.41
C SER A 43 -12.07 -30.45 36.97
N GLN A 44 -12.10 -31.75 36.65
CA GLN A 44 -12.11 -32.24 35.27
C GLN A 44 -13.41 -31.79 34.59
N ARG A 45 -13.28 -31.12 33.44
CA ARG A 45 -14.37 -31.00 32.47
C ARG A 45 -13.82 -31.25 31.07
N THR A 46 -14.05 -32.48 30.61
CA THR A 46 -14.36 -32.91 29.24
C THR A 46 -13.68 -32.12 28.10
N GLN A 47 -12.65 -32.74 27.51
CA GLN A 47 -12.14 -32.40 26.19
C GLN A 47 -13.15 -32.82 25.11
N GLY A 48 -13.72 -31.85 24.40
CA GLY A 48 -14.30 -32.04 23.07
C GLY A 48 -13.27 -31.65 22.00
N PRO A 49 -13.30 -32.23 20.79
CA PRO A 49 -12.20 -32.16 19.84
C PRO A 49 -12.02 -30.73 19.31
N THR A 50 -10.81 -30.21 19.44
CA THR A 50 -10.38 -28.92 18.91
C THR A 50 -10.27 -28.97 17.39
N LEU A 51 -10.87 -27.97 16.76
CA LEU A 51 -11.00 -27.76 15.33
C LEU A 51 -9.65 -27.31 14.74
N HIS A 52 -8.71 -28.24 14.60
CA HIS A 52 -7.35 -27.97 14.12
C HIS A 52 -7.19 -28.00 12.59
N HIS A 53 -8.28 -28.07 11.82
CA HIS A 53 -8.21 -28.40 10.39
C HIS A 53 -8.37 -27.25 9.38
N HIS A 54 -8.61 -26.00 9.79
CA HIS A 54 -8.89 -24.91 8.84
C HIS A 54 -7.73 -23.95 8.48
N GLN A 55 -6.52 -24.19 9.00
CA GLN A 55 -5.41 -23.24 8.82
C GLN A 55 -4.43 -23.58 7.67
N LYS A 56 -4.68 -24.64 6.89
CA LYS A 56 -3.77 -25.10 5.83
C LYS A 56 -4.14 -24.71 4.39
N PHE A 57 -5.15 -23.87 4.17
CA PHE A 57 -5.63 -23.58 2.80
C PHE A 57 -4.92 -22.40 2.10
N PHE A 58 -4.04 -21.63 2.75
CA PHE A 58 -3.41 -20.45 2.11
C PHE A 58 -1.95 -20.12 2.52
N GLU A 59 -1.15 -21.11 2.93
CA GLU A 59 0.30 -20.89 3.12
C GLU A 59 1.07 -20.97 1.79
N TRP A 60 1.03 -19.89 1.00
CA TRP A 60 2.08 -19.62 0.01
C TRP A 60 3.26 -18.96 0.74
N LYS A 61 4.23 -19.76 1.18
CA LYS A 61 5.47 -19.26 1.80
C LYS A 61 6.29 -18.50 0.77
N SER A 62 6.35 -17.17 0.91
CA SER A 62 7.41 -16.35 0.32
C SER A 62 8.70 -16.63 1.10
N SER A 63 9.61 -17.37 0.47
CA SER A 63 10.93 -17.66 1.01
C SER A 63 11.77 -16.39 1.06
N TYR A 64 11.81 -15.73 2.22
CA TYR A 64 12.83 -14.72 2.52
C TYR A 64 14.16 -15.44 2.73
N CYS A 65 15.05 -15.35 1.75
CA CYS A 65 16.42 -15.81 1.87
C CYS A 65 17.16 -14.86 2.84
N ARG A 66 17.44 -15.34 4.05
CA ARG A 66 18.17 -14.60 5.08
C ARG A 66 19.67 -14.72 4.78
N ILE A 67 20.23 -13.75 4.06
CA ILE A 67 21.68 -13.69 3.82
C ILE A 67 22.37 -13.36 5.16
N SER A 68 23.25 -14.25 5.58
CA SER A 68 24.08 -14.12 6.78
C SER A 68 25.15 -13.04 6.56
N HIS A 69 25.16 -12.00 7.38
CA HIS A 69 26.27 -11.05 7.46
C HIS A 69 27.48 -11.75 8.11
N ARG A 70 28.52 -12.01 7.32
CA ARG A 70 29.80 -12.50 7.84
C ARG A 70 30.65 -11.29 8.27
N SER A 71 30.99 -11.25 9.56
CA SER A 71 31.95 -10.31 10.15
C SER A 71 33.32 -10.45 9.48
N LEU A 72 33.89 -9.35 9.00
CA LEU A 72 35.28 -9.28 8.54
C LEU A 72 36.20 -9.15 9.76
N ASN A 73 36.83 -10.25 10.16
CA ASN A 73 38.04 -10.22 10.97
C ASN A 73 39.23 -10.33 10.03
N THR A 74 39.97 -9.23 9.88
CA THR A 74 41.30 -9.19 9.26
C THR A 74 42.32 -9.79 10.22
N SER A 75 42.90 -10.93 9.86
CA SER A 75 44.22 -11.34 10.33
C SER A 75 45.08 -11.72 9.12
N VAL A 76 46.16 -10.98 8.96
CA VAL A 76 47.22 -11.20 7.97
C VAL A 76 48.02 -12.41 8.42
N ASN A 77 48.20 -13.39 7.54
CA ASN A 77 49.38 -14.26 7.56
C ASN A 77 49.65 -14.78 6.14
N ALA A 78 50.87 -14.57 5.70
CA ALA A 78 51.42 -14.96 4.42
C ALA A 78 52.00 -16.38 4.51
N SER A 79 51.64 -17.25 3.56
CA SER A 79 52.49 -18.34 3.07
C SER A 79 51.92 -18.84 1.75
N GLY A 80 52.79 -18.94 0.73
CA GLY A 80 52.42 -19.04 -0.67
C GLY A 80 51.70 -20.32 -1.09
N GLN A 81 50.97 -20.20 -2.21
CA GLN A 81 50.57 -21.34 -3.01
C GLN A 81 50.44 -20.97 -4.49
N GLN A 82 50.84 -21.96 -5.29
CA GLN A 82 51.05 -22.00 -6.73
C GLN A 82 49.98 -21.33 -7.61
N LEU A 83 50.49 -20.75 -8.70
CA LEU A 83 49.75 -20.41 -9.91
C LEU A 83 49.19 -21.71 -10.54
N GLN A 84 47.93 -22.03 -10.26
CA GLN A 84 47.12 -22.93 -11.08
C GLN A 84 45.96 -22.13 -11.66
N SER A 85 46.02 -21.94 -12.98
CA SER A 85 44.92 -21.43 -13.79
C SER A 85 43.78 -22.45 -13.78
N GLU A 86 42.74 -22.20 -13.00
CA GLU A 86 41.47 -22.93 -13.13
C GLU A 86 40.72 -22.46 -14.40
N PRO A 87 40.09 -23.39 -15.14
CA PRO A 87 39.34 -23.07 -16.34
C PRO A 87 37.99 -22.42 -16.01
N GLU A 88 37.63 -21.47 -16.86
CA GLU A 88 36.44 -20.62 -16.90
C GLU A 88 35.09 -21.31 -16.62
N THR A 89 34.79 -21.60 -15.36
CA THR A 89 33.44 -22.01 -14.89
C THR A 89 32.81 -20.96 -13.97
N HIS A 90 33.54 -19.88 -13.68
CA HIS A 90 33.12 -18.80 -12.78
C HIS A 90 32.23 -17.73 -13.42
N ASP A 91 32.16 -17.65 -14.75
CA ASP A 91 31.55 -16.51 -15.46
C ASP A 91 30.01 -16.62 -15.56
N SER A 92 29.50 -17.78 -15.99
CA SER A 92 28.05 -18.00 -16.16
C SER A 92 27.28 -17.90 -14.85
N THR A 93 27.78 -18.48 -13.76
CA THR A 93 27.09 -18.44 -12.45
C THR A 93 27.07 -17.03 -11.85
N THR A 94 28.04 -16.20 -12.20
CA THR A 94 28.15 -14.82 -11.72
C THR A 94 27.22 -13.89 -12.48
N ILE A 95 27.08 -14.07 -13.81
CA ILE A 95 26.09 -13.37 -14.64
C ILE A 95 24.66 -13.67 -14.17
N TRP A 96 24.32 -14.95 -13.96
CA TRP A 96 22.98 -15.34 -13.49
C TRP A 96 22.64 -14.76 -12.13
N ARG A 97 23.60 -14.72 -11.20
CA ARG A 97 23.43 -14.07 -9.88
C ARG A 97 23.20 -12.57 -10.02
N ALA A 98 23.94 -11.89 -10.90
CA ALA A 98 23.76 -10.45 -11.14
C ALA A 98 22.38 -10.13 -11.76
N ILE A 99 21.94 -10.93 -12.75
CA ILE A 99 20.60 -10.79 -13.36
C ILE A 99 19.52 -11.03 -12.30
N SER A 100 19.64 -12.10 -11.51
CA SER A 100 18.67 -12.44 -10.47
C SER A 100 18.55 -11.34 -9.41
N SER A 101 19.68 -10.78 -8.96
CA SER A 101 19.70 -9.65 -8.02
C SER A 101 19.06 -8.40 -8.63
N SER A 102 19.36 -8.08 -9.88
CA SER A 102 18.77 -6.92 -10.57
C SER A 102 17.25 -7.06 -10.72
N LEU A 103 16.78 -8.27 -11.07
CA LEU A 103 15.36 -8.58 -11.17
C LEU A 103 14.64 -8.50 -9.81
N ASP A 104 15.26 -9.00 -8.75
CA ASP A 104 14.71 -8.91 -7.39
C ASP A 104 14.63 -7.44 -6.91
N ALA A 105 15.68 -6.66 -7.16
CA ALA A 105 15.68 -5.23 -6.89
C ALA A 105 14.55 -4.52 -7.63
N PHE A 106 14.42 -4.77 -8.94
CA PHE A 106 13.35 -4.18 -9.74
C PHE A 106 11.96 -4.64 -9.29
N TYR A 107 11.81 -5.91 -8.92
CA TYR A 107 10.57 -6.45 -8.34
C TYR A 107 10.18 -5.70 -7.06
N ARG A 108 11.11 -5.52 -6.11
CA ARG A 108 10.87 -4.72 -4.90
C ARG A 108 10.57 -3.26 -5.21
N PHE A 109 11.31 -2.66 -6.14
CA PHE A 109 11.11 -1.27 -6.59
C PHE A 109 9.70 -1.06 -7.15
N SER A 110 9.18 -2.02 -7.93
CA SER A 110 7.87 -1.95 -8.59
C SER A 110 6.68 -2.00 -7.63
N ARG A 111 6.89 -2.37 -6.35
CA ARG A 111 5.83 -2.63 -5.37
C ARG A 111 4.77 -3.59 -5.93
N PRO A 112 5.06 -4.90 -5.95
CA PRO A 112 4.31 -5.92 -6.69
C PRO A 112 2.81 -5.94 -6.41
N HIS A 113 2.42 -5.65 -5.16
CA HIS A 113 1.02 -5.60 -4.77
C HIS A 113 0.23 -4.53 -5.55
N THR A 114 0.84 -3.38 -5.81
CA THR A 114 0.19 -2.33 -6.62
C THR A 114 0.14 -2.69 -8.10
N VAL A 115 1.17 -3.37 -8.62
CA VAL A 115 1.25 -3.83 -10.02
C VAL A 115 0.14 -4.85 -10.30
N ILE A 116 0.05 -5.88 -9.44
CA ILE A 116 -0.98 -6.92 -9.53
C ILE A 116 -2.37 -6.29 -9.41
N GLY A 117 -2.58 -5.41 -8.41
CA GLY A 117 -3.86 -4.72 -8.24
C GLY A 117 -4.25 -3.87 -9.45
N THR A 118 -3.30 -3.24 -10.12
CA THR A 118 -3.54 -2.45 -11.34
C THR A 118 -3.93 -3.34 -12.51
N ALA A 119 -3.16 -4.39 -12.78
CA ALA A 119 -3.46 -5.32 -13.86
C ALA A 119 -4.86 -5.95 -13.68
N LEU A 120 -5.16 -6.49 -12.49
CA LEU A 120 -6.46 -7.08 -12.20
C LEU A 120 -7.59 -6.07 -12.31
N SER A 121 -7.39 -4.83 -11.83
CA SER A 121 -8.41 -3.79 -11.93
C SER A 121 -8.78 -3.46 -13.37
N ILE A 122 -7.78 -3.30 -14.25
CA ILE A 122 -8.01 -2.96 -15.65
C ILE A 122 -8.66 -4.12 -16.38
N VAL A 123 -8.20 -5.36 -16.15
CA VAL A 123 -8.82 -6.56 -16.73
C VAL A 123 -10.28 -6.67 -16.31
N SER A 124 -10.57 -6.55 -15.02
CA SER A 124 -11.91 -6.64 -14.47
C SER A 124 -12.86 -5.58 -15.03
N VAL A 125 -12.43 -4.32 -15.02
CA VAL A 125 -13.21 -3.19 -15.55
C VAL A 125 -13.43 -3.31 -17.06
N SER A 126 -12.43 -3.81 -17.79
CA SER A 126 -12.54 -4.07 -19.23
C SER A 126 -13.60 -5.13 -19.55
N LEU A 127 -13.70 -6.16 -18.70
CA LEU A 127 -14.74 -7.18 -18.83
C LEU A 127 -16.16 -6.64 -18.57
N LEU A 128 -16.32 -5.51 -17.87
CA LEU A 128 -17.62 -4.87 -17.73
C LEU A 128 -18.17 -4.30 -19.04
N ALA A 129 -17.31 -4.02 -20.02
CA ALA A 129 -17.72 -3.56 -21.35
C ALA A 129 -18.14 -4.71 -22.28
N VAL A 130 -17.89 -5.96 -21.90
CA VAL A 130 -18.25 -7.17 -22.65
C VAL A 130 -19.75 -7.46 -22.50
N GLN A 131 -20.46 -7.42 -23.63
CA GLN A 131 -21.91 -7.66 -23.69
C GLN A 131 -22.24 -9.07 -24.17
N SER A 132 -21.41 -9.66 -25.02
CA SER A 132 -21.55 -11.04 -25.53
C SER A 132 -20.18 -11.73 -25.64
N LEU A 133 -20.17 -13.06 -25.72
CA LEU A 133 -18.92 -13.83 -25.87
C LEU A 133 -18.16 -13.49 -27.16
N SER A 134 -18.85 -13.04 -28.21
CA SER A 134 -18.22 -12.59 -29.46
C SER A 134 -17.36 -11.34 -29.29
N ASP A 135 -17.57 -10.56 -28.22
CA ASP A 135 -16.74 -9.39 -27.91
C ASP A 135 -15.33 -9.80 -27.48
N ILE A 136 -15.16 -11.01 -26.93
CA ILE A 136 -13.86 -11.58 -26.56
C ILE A 136 -13.15 -12.03 -27.84
N SER A 137 -12.52 -11.06 -28.47
CA SER A 137 -11.87 -11.16 -29.77
C SER A 137 -10.40 -10.76 -29.67
N PRO A 138 -9.56 -11.04 -30.69
CA PRO A 138 -8.20 -10.53 -30.74
C PRO A 138 -8.12 -9.01 -30.56
N LEU A 139 -9.10 -8.27 -31.11
CA LEU A 139 -9.20 -6.81 -30.95
C LEU A 139 -9.37 -6.42 -29.47
N PHE A 140 -10.24 -7.10 -28.73
CA PHE A 140 -10.41 -6.88 -27.30
C PHE A 140 -9.13 -7.19 -26.52
N LEU A 141 -8.48 -8.32 -26.82
CA LEU A 141 -7.24 -8.73 -26.15
C LEU A 141 -6.10 -7.73 -26.41
N THR A 142 -5.98 -7.21 -27.63
CA THR A 142 -5.00 -6.19 -27.98
C THR A 142 -5.27 -4.89 -27.21
N GLY A 143 -6.49 -4.36 -27.25
CA GLY A 143 -6.82 -3.12 -26.53
C GLY A 143 -6.66 -3.27 -25.00
N LEU A 144 -7.05 -4.42 -24.45
CA LEU A 144 -6.81 -4.73 -23.04
C LEU A 144 -5.31 -4.74 -22.71
N LEU A 145 -4.50 -5.41 -23.52
CA LEU A 145 -3.06 -5.51 -23.29
C LEU A 145 -2.39 -4.13 -23.38
N GLU A 146 -2.73 -3.33 -24.39
CA GLU A 146 -2.24 -1.96 -24.55
C GLU A 146 -2.54 -1.11 -23.29
N ALA A 147 -3.78 -1.17 -22.81
CA ALA A 147 -4.20 -0.44 -21.63
C ALA A 147 -3.49 -0.92 -20.35
N VAL A 148 -3.36 -2.24 -20.16
CA VAL A 148 -2.63 -2.82 -19.01
C VAL A 148 -1.17 -2.40 -19.04
N VAL A 149 -0.46 -2.59 -20.15
CA VAL A 149 0.97 -2.28 -20.25
C VAL A 149 1.22 -0.79 -20.02
N ALA A 150 0.45 0.10 -20.65
CA ALA A 150 0.60 1.53 -20.48
C ALA A 150 0.39 1.97 -19.01
N ALA A 151 -0.60 1.40 -18.34
CA ALA A 151 -0.91 1.69 -16.95
C ALA A 151 0.12 1.09 -15.97
N LEU A 152 0.67 -0.10 -16.27
CA LEU A 152 1.74 -0.68 -15.46
C LEU A 152 3.00 0.17 -15.52
N PHE A 153 3.34 0.73 -16.69
CA PHE A 153 4.43 1.69 -16.79
C PHE A 153 4.18 2.95 -15.96
N MET A 154 2.96 3.50 -16.03
CA MET A 154 2.59 4.65 -15.18
C MET A 154 2.64 4.31 -13.69
N ASN A 155 2.23 3.11 -13.30
CA ASN A 155 2.31 2.67 -11.90
C ASN A 155 3.77 2.65 -11.42
N ILE A 156 4.68 2.05 -12.19
CA ILE A 156 6.12 2.01 -11.88
C ILE A 156 6.69 3.43 -11.73
N TYR A 157 6.29 4.35 -12.61
CA TYR A 157 6.61 5.78 -12.45
C TYR A 157 6.12 6.33 -11.10
N ILE A 158 4.85 6.14 -10.75
CA ILE A 158 4.24 6.69 -9.52
C ILE A 158 4.91 6.14 -8.26
N VAL A 159 5.08 4.81 -8.15
CA VAL A 159 5.68 4.19 -6.96
C VAL A 159 7.18 4.44 -6.88
N GLY A 160 7.87 4.54 -8.02
CA GLY A 160 9.29 4.88 -8.07
C GLY A 160 9.53 6.35 -7.70
N LEU A 161 8.69 7.26 -8.20
CA LEU A 161 8.76 8.68 -7.85
C LEU A 161 8.50 8.89 -6.36
N ASN A 162 7.53 8.16 -5.80
CA ASN A 162 7.28 8.20 -4.37
C ASN A 162 8.53 7.79 -3.57
N GLN A 163 9.20 6.69 -3.96
CA GLN A 163 10.44 6.24 -3.29
C GLN A 163 11.58 7.25 -3.40
N LEU A 164 11.79 7.89 -4.56
CA LEU A 164 12.84 8.91 -4.75
C LEU A 164 12.72 10.07 -3.76
N PHE A 165 11.50 10.52 -3.48
CA PHE A 165 11.24 11.64 -2.58
C PHE A 165 11.03 11.24 -1.12
N ASP A 166 11.11 9.94 -0.82
CA ASP A 166 10.87 9.36 0.50
C ASP A 166 12.01 8.46 0.97
N ILE A 167 13.21 8.53 0.37
CA ILE A 167 14.37 7.69 0.71
C ILE A 167 14.60 7.64 2.24
N GLU A 168 14.70 8.80 2.89
CA GLU A 168 14.95 8.88 4.34
C GLU A 168 13.78 8.37 5.18
N ILE A 169 12.54 8.51 4.70
CA ILE A 169 11.33 8.00 5.37
C ILE A 169 11.29 6.47 5.24
N ASP A 170 11.53 5.96 4.04
CA ASP A 170 11.48 4.54 3.73
C ASP A 170 12.68 3.79 4.34
N LYS A 171 13.80 4.43 4.68
CA LYS A 171 14.84 3.82 5.54
C LYS A 171 14.29 3.35 6.90
N VAL A 172 13.31 4.07 7.45
CA VAL A 172 12.64 3.70 8.71
C VAL A 172 11.47 2.75 8.43
N ASN A 173 10.63 3.10 7.46
CA ASN A 173 9.36 2.41 7.24
C ASN A 173 9.52 1.09 6.46
N LYS A 174 10.36 1.10 5.42
CA LYS A 174 10.51 0.06 4.38
C LYS A 174 11.99 -0.13 3.99
N PRO A 175 12.87 -0.52 4.93
CA PRO A 175 14.33 -0.51 4.74
C PRO A 175 14.83 -1.46 3.63
N THR A 176 14.00 -2.42 3.20
CA THR A 176 14.33 -3.37 2.14
C THR A 176 14.07 -2.83 0.73
N LEU A 177 13.50 -1.63 0.57
CA LEU A 177 13.30 -1.05 -0.76
C LEU A 177 14.64 -0.62 -1.38
N PRO A 178 14.86 -0.82 -2.70
CA PRO A 178 16.18 -0.63 -3.31
C PRO A 178 16.80 0.75 -3.12
N LEU A 179 15.98 1.82 -3.16
CA LEU A 179 16.48 3.18 -2.92
C LEU A 179 16.77 3.46 -1.44
N ALA A 180 16.00 2.87 -0.52
CA ALA A 180 16.19 3.03 0.91
C ALA A 180 17.38 2.22 1.44
N SER A 181 17.59 1.01 0.90
CA SER A 181 18.72 0.13 1.22
C SER A 181 20.04 0.59 0.61
N GLY A 182 20.00 1.47 -0.40
CA GLY A 182 21.17 1.93 -1.16
C GLY A 182 21.59 0.99 -2.30
N GLU A 183 20.81 -0.06 -2.58
CA GLU A 183 21.02 -0.96 -3.73
C GLU A 183 20.85 -0.23 -5.07
N TYR A 184 19.92 0.73 -5.13
CA TYR A 184 19.81 1.68 -6.22
C TYR A 184 20.30 3.05 -5.79
N THR A 185 21.07 3.70 -6.67
CA THR A 185 21.41 5.11 -6.50
C THR A 185 20.19 5.99 -6.83
N PRO A 186 20.11 7.23 -6.30
CA PRO A 186 19.07 8.18 -6.71
C PRO A 186 19.04 8.43 -8.22
N ALA A 187 20.21 8.46 -8.87
CA ALA A 187 20.31 8.61 -10.33
C ALA A 187 19.67 7.44 -11.07
N THR A 188 19.89 6.20 -10.61
CA THR A 188 19.23 5.00 -11.15
C THR A 188 17.71 5.11 -11.00
N GLY A 189 17.23 5.52 -9.82
CA GLY A 189 15.80 5.73 -9.58
C GLY A 189 15.21 6.77 -10.52
N VAL A 190 15.87 7.91 -10.72
CA VAL A 190 15.46 8.97 -11.66
C VAL A 190 15.41 8.45 -13.10
N ALA A 191 16.40 7.68 -13.54
CA ALA A 191 16.43 7.10 -14.87
C ALA A 191 15.25 6.13 -15.07
N ILE A 192 14.99 5.23 -14.12
CA ILE A 192 13.87 4.29 -14.18
C ILE A 192 12.55 5.05 -14.29
N VAL A 193 12.24 5.98 -13.36
CA VAL A 193 10.95 6.67 -13.38
C VAL A 193 10.77 7.49 -14.67
N SER A 194 11.82 8.12 -15.18
CA SER A 194 11.76 8.90 -16.42
C SER A 194 11.48 8.02 -17.64
N VAL A 195 12.17 6.88 -17.76
CA VAL A 195 11.95 5.91 -18.83
C VAL A 195 10.53 5.35 -18.78
N PHE A 196 10.05 4.92 -17.60
CA PHE A 196 8.71 4.36 -17.46
C PHE A 196 7.61 5.40 -17.72
N ALA A 197 7.81 6.67 -17.34
CA ALA A 197 6.89 7.75 -17.72
C ALA A 197 6.85 7.95 -19.24
N ALA A 198 8.03 8.01 -19.89
CA ALA A 198 8.14 8.16 -21.34
C ALA A 198 7.51 6.98 -22.10
N MET A 199 7.76 5.74 -21.66
CA MET A 199 7.14 4.54 -22.24
C MET A 199 5.63 4.54 -22.07
N SER A 200 5.13 4.94 -20.90
CA SER A 200 3.69 5.01 -20.64
C SER A 200 3.00 6.02 -21.56
N PHE A 201 3.52 7.25 -21.65
CA PHE A 201 2.96 8.26 -22.55
C PHE A 201 3.18 7.93 -24.03
N GLY A 202 4.33 7.37 -24.40
CA GLY A 202 4.62 6.93 -25.76
C GLY A 202 3.62 5.88 -26.23
N LEU A 203 3.33 4.87 -25.40
CA LEU A 203 2.31 3.87 -25.71
C LEU A 203 0.92 4.49 -25.72
N GLY A 204 0.55 5.30 -24.71
CA GLY A 204 -0.75 5.97 -24.68
C GLY A 204 -1.01 6.87 -25.89
N TRP A 205 0.02 7.54 -26.39
CA TRP A 205 -0.01 8.35 -27.61
C TRP A 205 -0.14 7.47 -28.87
N ALA A 206 0.67 6.42 -28.98
CA ALA A 206 0.65 5.50 -30.12
C ALA A 206 -0.69 4.78 -30.28
N VAL A 207 -1.34 4.41 -29.17
CA VAL A 207 -2.68 3.80 -29.16
C VAL A 207 -3.74 4.80 -29.64
N GLY A 208 -3.59 6.10 -29.34
CA GLY A 208 -4.54 7.14 -29.77
C GLY A 208 -5.89 7.13 -29.03
N SER A 209 -6.03 6.34 -27.97
CA SER A 209 -7.24 6.30 -27.16
C SER A 209 -7.28 7.46 -26.17
N GLN A 210 -8.22 8.40 -26.38
CA GLN A 210 -8.40 9.56 -25.50
C GLN A 210 -8.65 9.18 -24.02
N PRO A 211 -9.56 8.24 -23.69
CA PRO A 211 -9.74 7.82 -22.29
C PRO A 211 -8.46 7.29 -21.64
N LEU A 212 -7.70 6.46 -22.35
CA LEU A 212 -6.44 5.92 -21.85
C LEU A 212 -5.42 7.04 -21.63
N PHE A 213 -5.21 7.92 -22.61
CA PHE A 213 -4.26 9.02 -22.50
C PHE A 213 -4.58 9.94 -21.31
N TRP A 214 -5.84 10.33 -21.14
CA TRP A 214 -6.27 11.13 -19.99
C TRP A 214 -6.08 10.40 -18.66
N ALA A 215 -6.32 9.09 -18.60
CA ALA A 215 -6.04 8.30 -17.41
C ALA A 215 -4.57 8.37 -17.02
N LEU A 216 -3.67 8.19 -17.99
CA LEU A 216 -2.22 8.26 -17.78
C LEU A 216 -1.78 9.67 -17.38
N PHE A 217 -2.27 10.69 -18.08
CA PHE A 217 -1.94 12.09 -17.81
C PHE A 217 -2.38 12.54 -16.42
N ILE A 218 -3.63 12.28 -16.05
CA ILE A 218 -4.13 12.67 -14.73
C ILE A 218 -3.40 11.88 -13.63
N SER A 219 -3.15 10.58 -13.84
CA SER A 219 -2.40 9.75 -12.88
C SER A 219 -0.96 10.25 -12.71
N PHE A 220 -0.30 10.68 -13.79
CA PHE A 220 1.01 11.31 -13.75
C PHE A 220 0.99 12.59 -12.91
N VAL A 221 0.05 13.50 -13.18
CA VAL A 221 -0.08 14.77 -12.43
C VAL A 221 -0.36 14.51 -10.96
N LEU A 222 -1.30 13.62 -10.63
CA LEU A 222 -1.63 13.27 -9.25
C LEU A 222 -0.46 12.60 -8.55
N GLY A 223 0.23 11.64 -9.19
CA GLY A 223 1.41 10.97 -8.62
C GLY A 223 2.58 11.93 -8.38
N THR A 224 2.77 12.89 -9.29
CA THR A 224 3.76 13.97 -9.18
C THR A 224 3.45 14.89 -8.02
N ALA A 225 2.24 15.45 -8.00
CA ALA A 225 1.79 16.38 -6.97
C ALA A 225 1.73 15.71 -5.59
N TYR A 226 1.46 14.41 -5.55
CA TYR A 226 1.51 13.60 -4.33
C TYR A 226 2.92 13.54 -3.73
N SER A 227 3.96 13.34 -4.55
CA SER A 227 5.30 12.93 -4.09
C SER A 227 6.31 14.08 -4.01
N ILE A 228 6.36 14.95 -5.03
CA ILE A 228 7.44 15.93 -5.20
C ILE A 228 7.45 16.97 -4.09
N ASN A 229 8.62 17.24 -3.51
CA ASN A 229 8.81 18.23 -2.45
C ASN A 229 9.05 19.66 -3.01
N LEU A 230 8.03 20.24 -3.65
CA LEU A 230 8.02 21.63 -4.11
C LEU A 230 6.84 22.41 -3.47
N PRO A 231 6.87 23.76 -3.47
CA PRO A 231 5.73 24.58 -3.03
C PRO A 231 4.43 24.14 -3.72
N TYR A 232 3.33 24.08 -2.96
CA TYR A 232 1.99 23.62 -3.40
C TYR A 232 1.87 22.14 -3.79
N LEU A 233 2.96 21.38 -3.83
CA LEU A 233 2.97 19.93 -4.06
C LEU A 233 3.17 19.18 -2.72
N ARG A 234 3.63 17.93 -2.80
CA ARG A 234 3.78 16.98 -1.69
C ARG A 234 2.50 16.76 -0.91
N TRP A 235 1.40 16.57 -1.65
CA TRP A 235 0.06 16.39 -1.08
C TRP A 235 -0.05 15.22 -0.10
N LYS A 236 0.88 14.25 -0.15
CA LYS A 236 1.01 13.20 0.86
C LYS A 236 1.12 13.72 2.31
N ARG A 237 1.58 14.96 2.52
CA ARG A 237 1.66 15.58 3.86
C ARG A 237 0.29 15.82 4.50
N PHE A 238 -0.75 15.98 3.68
CA PHE A 238 -2.11 16.24 4.14
C PHE A 238 -2.95 14.98 3.98
N ALA A 239 -3.33 14.35 5.10
CA ALA A 239 -3.98 13.05 5.11
C ALA A 239 -5.25 12.97 4.23
N VAL A 240 -6.09 14.01 4.23
CA VAL A 240 -7.30 14.07 3.40
C VAL A 240 -6.94 14.17 1.91
N VAL A 241 -6.02 15.05 1.53
CA VAL A 241 -5.61 15.22 0.13
C VAL A 241 -4.94 13.95 -0.39
N ALA A 242 -4.10 13.32 0.44
CA ALA A 242 -3.47 12.04 0.14
C ALA A 242 -4.50 10.94 -0.15
N ALA A 243 -5.54 10.83 0.68
CA ALA A 243 -6.63 9.89 0.47
C ALA A 243 -7.43 10.20 -0.79
N LEU A 244 -7.74 11.48 -1.05
CA LEU A 244 -8.43 11.91 -2.27
C LEU A 244 -7.64 11.60 -3.55
N CYS A 245 -6.31 11.72 -3.53
CA CYS A 245 -5.47 11.35 -4.67
C CYS A 245 -5.59 9.86 -4.99
N ILE A 246 -5.49 9.01 -3.95
CA ILE A 246 -5.58 7.56 -4.11
C ILE A 246 -6.96 7.15 -4.59
N LEU A 247 -8.01 7.75 -4.02
CA LEU A 247 -9.40 7.57 -4.44
C LEU A 247 -9.59 7.98 -5.90
N ALA A 248 -9.15 9.18 -6.29
CA ALA A 248 -9.29 9.66 -7.66
C ALA A 248 -8.64 8.70 -8.67
N VAL A 249 -7.43 8.22 -8.39
CA VAL A 249 -6.75 7.25 -9.28
C VAL A 249 -7.46 5.90 -9.26
N ARG A 250 -7.65 5.30 -8.08
CA ARG A 250 -8.06 3.89 -7.95
C ARG A 250 -9.55 3.65 -8.09
N ALA A 251 -10.39 4.53 -7.54
CA ALA A 251 -11.84 4.35 -7.56
C ALA A 251 -12.51 5.02 -8.77
N VAL A 252 -11.93 6.09 -9.32
CA VAL A 252 -12.58 6.87 -10.38
C VAL A 252 -11.88 6.65 -11.72
N ILE A 253 -10.61 7.03 -11.84
CA ILE A 253 -9.89 6.99 -13.11
C ILE A 253 -9.76 5.56 -13.64
N VAL A 254 -9.30 4.62 -12.79
CA VAL A 254 -9.16 3.22 -13.20
C VAL A 254 -10.51 2.63 -13.64
N GLN A 255 -11.60 2.92 -12.95
CA GLN A 255 -12.90 2.36 -13.27
C GLN A 255 -13.48 2.98 -14.54
N LEU A 256 -13.51 4.31 -14.64
CA LEU A 256 -14.17 5.00 -15.74
C LEU A 256 -13.33 4.97 -17.02
N ALA A 257 -12.05 5.33 -16.94
CA ALA A 257 -11.26 5.57 -18.13
C ALA A 257 -10.92 4.28 -18.88
N PHE A 258 -10.64 3.19 -18.17
CA PHE A 258 -10.33 1.90 -18.78
C PHE A 258 -11.59 1.20 -19.30
N PHE A 259 -12.73 1.34 -18.62
CA PHE A 259 -14.02 0.94 -19.19
C PHE A 259 -14.29 1.70 -20.49
N LEU A 260 -14.12 3.03 -20.49
CA LEU A 260 -14.34 3.86 -21.67
C LEU A 260 -13.34 3.57 -22.78
N HIS A 261 -12.10 3.20 -22.47
CA HIS A 261 -11.12 2.73 -23.45
C HIS A 261 -11.68 1.53 -24.23
N ILE A 262 -12.17 0.50 -23.52
CA ILE A 262 -12.77 -0.66 -24.19
C ILE A 262 -14.07 -0.30 -24.90
N GLN A 263 -14.99 0.39 -24.21
CA GLN A 263 -16.32 0.70 -24.73
C GLN A 263 -16.26 1.59 -25.98
N THR A 264 -15.51 2.70 -25.94
CA THR A 264 -15.57 3.74 -26.96
C THR A 264 -14.48 3.62 -28.01
N PHE A 265 -13.28 3.16 -27.64
CA PHE A 265 -12.15 3.08 -28.56
C PHE A 265 -12.01 1.69 -29.18
N VAL A 266 -12.06 0.63 -28.37
CA VAL A 266 -11.91 -0.75 -28.87
C VAL A 266 -13.18 -1.21 -29.57
N PHE A 267 -14.34 -1.14 -28.90
CA PHE A 267 -15.61 -1.58 -29.47
C PHE A 267 -16.35 -0.52 -30.31
N ARG A 268 -15.88 0.73 -30.30
CA ARG A 268 -16.52 1.85 -31.02
C ARG A 268 -18.00 2.05 -30.66
N ARG A 269 -18.37 1.74 -29.40
CA ARG A 269 -19.72 1.90 -28.86
C ARG A 269 -19.88 3.25 -28.17
N PRO A 270 -21.13 3.75 -28.03
CA PRO A 270 -21.38 4.96 -27.25
C PRO A 270 -20.92 4.83 -25.79
N ALA A 271 -20.51 5.96 -25.20
CA ALA A 271 -20.14 6.05 -23.80
C ALA A 271 -21.38 5.91 -22.90
N VAL A 272 -21.72 4.67 -22.55
CA VAL A 272 -22.84 4.35 -21.66
C VAL A 272 -22.30 3.81 -20.35
N PHE A 273 -22.59 4.50 -19.24
CA PHE A 273 -22.20 4.05 -17.91
C PHE A 273 -23.17 2.97 -17.44
N SER A 274 -22.69 1.74 -17.37
CA SER A 274 -23.48 0.59 -16.95
C SER A 274 -23.69 0.57 -15.43
N ARG A 275 -24.77 -0.07 -14.95
CA ARG A 275 -24.98 -0.27 -13.51
C ARG A 275 -23.81 -1.01 -12.83
N PRO A 276 -23.23 -2.07 -13.44
CA PRO A 276 -22.03 -2.71 -12.89
C PRO A 276 -20.83 -1.76 -12.76
N LEU A 277 -20.62 -0.83 -13.72
CA LEU A 277 -19.55 0.16 -13.63
C LEU A 277 -19.79 1.15 -12.47
N LEU A 278 -21.01 1.65 -12.31
CA LEU A 278 -21.35 2.56 -11.22
C LEU A 278 -21.18 1.87 -9.86
N PHE A 279 -21.61 0.60 -9.75
CA PHE A 279 -21.34 -0.22 -8.58
C PHE A 279 -19.84 -0.35 -8.33
N ALA A 280 -19.07 -0.78 -9.32
CA ALA A 280 -17.64 -0.99 -9.17
C ALA A 280 -16.92 0.31 -8.74
N THR A 281 -17.34 1.47 -9.25
CA THR A 281 -16.80 2.79 -8.88
C THR A 281 -17.14 3.15 -7.43
N GLY A 282 -18.41 2.99 -7.03
CA GLY A 282 -18.85 3.24 -5.66
C GLY A 282 -18.20 2.29 -4.64
N PHE A 283 -18.16 1.00 -4.95
CA PHE A 283 -17.56 -0.02 -4.11
C PHE A 283 -16.04 0.17 -3.95
N MET A 284 -15.32 0.43 -5.05
CA MET A 284 -13.87 0.68 -5.00
C MET A 284 -13.50 1.99 -4.31
N THR A 285 -14.46 2.89 -4.07
CA THR A 285 -14.25 4.08 -3.24
C THR A 285 -13.93 3.69 -1.79
N PHE A 286 -14.67 2.74 -1.21
CA PHE A 286 -14.40 2.22 0.14
C PHE A 286 -13.01 1.60 0.23
N PHE A 287 -12.69 0.71 -0.71
CA PHE A 287 -11.37 0.07 -0.77
C PHE A 287 -10.24 1.10 -0.95
N SER A 288 -10.44 2.13 -1.77
CA SER A 288 -9.41 3.15 -2.00
C SER A 288 -9.14 3.98 -0.75
N VAL A 289 -10.18 4.36 0.00
CA VAL A 289 -10.04 5.03 1.30
C VAL A 289 -9.33 4.11 2.29
N VAL A 290 -9.73 2.84 2.35
CA VAL A 290 -9.11 1.87 3.25
C VAL A 290 -7.64 1.67 2.91
N ILE A 291 -7.26 1.46 1.65
CA ILE A 291 -5.86 1.34 1.23
C ILE A 291 -5.07 2.61 1.60
N ALA A 292 -5.67 3.80 1.41
CA ALA A 292 -5.04 5.06 1.77
C ALA A 292 -4.78 5.20 3.27
N LEU A 293 -5.70 4.76 4.12
CA LEU A 293 -5.55 4.81 5.58
C LEU A 293 -4.63 3.69 6.09
N PHE A 294 -4.79 2.48 5.55
CA PHE A 294 -4.11 1.29 6.07
C PHE A 294 -2.62 1.28 5.73
N LYS A 295 -2.22 1.83 4.59
CA LYS A 295 -0.80 1.98 4.23
C LYS A 295 -0.03 2.83 5.26
N ASP A 296 -0.71 3.77 5.92
CA ASP A 296 -0.10 4.70 6.89
C ASP A 296 0.00 4.09 8.30
N ILE A 297 -0.66 2.95 8.57
CA ILE A 297 -0.58 2.29 9.88
C ILE A 297 0.83 1.73 10.14
N PRO A 298 1.43 0.87 9.29
CA PRO A 298 2.78 0.37 9.50
C PRO A 298 3.87 1.46 9.38
N ASP A 299 3.51 2.60 8.77
CA ASP A 299 4.40 3.73 8.48
C ASP A 299 4.38 4.82 9.57
N ILE A 300 3.63 4.61 10.67
CA ILE A 300 3.38 5.62 11.72
C ILE A 300 4.65 6.22 12.35
N GLU A 301 5.71 5.43 12.50
CA GLU A 301 6.96 5.88 13.13
C GLU A 301 7.73 6.82 12.20
N GLY A 302 7.95 6.42 10.94
CA GLY A 302 8.58 7.29 9.95
C GLY A 302 7.73 8.55 9.70
N ASP A 303 6.41 8.44 9.64
CA ASP A 303 5.53 9.59 9.48
C ASP A 303 5.70 10.60 10.63
N ARG A 304 5.79 10.12 11.88
CA ARG A 304 5.99 10.97 13.06
C ARG A 304 7.34 11.69 13.02
N ILE A 305 8.43 10.97 12.74
CA ILE A 305 9.79 11.51 12.70
C ILE A 305 9.90 12.62 11.64
N PHE A 306 9.27 12.44 10.48
CA PHE A 306 9.33 13.39 9.36
C PHE A 306 8.16 14.39 9.34
N GLY A 307 7.39 14.49 10.42
CA GLY A 307 6.34 15.50 10.60
C GLY A 307 5.10 15.32 9.72
N ILE A 308 4.89 14.13 9.15
CA ILE A 308 3.68 13.79 8.39
C ILE A 308 2.55 13.50 9.37
N ARG A 309 1.51 14.34 9.34
CA ARG A 309 0.35 14.22 10.24
C ARG A 309 -0.73 13.32 9.65
N SER A 310 -0.41 12.05 9.36
CA SER A 310 -1.35 11.04 8.85
C SER A 310 -2.46 10.72 9.88
N PHE A 311 -3.55 10.06 9.44
CA PHE A 311 -4.64 9.68 10.34
C PHE A 311 -4.16 8.72 11.44
N SER A 312 -3.26 7.79 11.09
CA SER A 312 -2.65 6.85 12.05
C SER A 312 -1.85 7.58 13.12
N VAL A 313 -1.11 8.63 12.77
CA VAL A 313 -0.39 9.48 13.73
C VAL A 313 -1.34 10.26 14.64
N ARG A 314 -2.46 10.79 14.10
CA ARG A 314 -3.40 11.65 14.85
C ARG A 314 -4.37 10.87 15.76
N LEU A 315 -4.95 9.79 15.25
CA LEU A 315 -6.01 9.03 15.93
C LEU A 315 -5.47 7.79 16.64
N GLY A 316 -4.28 7.33 16.25
CA GLY A 316 -3.67 6.10 16.72
C GLY A 316 -4.03 4.89 15.86
N GLN A 317 -3.05 4.00 15.74
CA GLN A 317 -3.08 2.76 14.97
C GLN A 317 -4.33 1.90 15.22
N LYS A 318 -4.67 1.62 16.48
CA LYS A 318 -5.82 0.75 16.83
C LYS A 318 -7.15 1.32 16.34
N LYS A 319 -7.36 2.63 16.45
CA LYS A 319 -8.61 3.26 16.01
C LYS A 319 -8.73 3.23 14.49
N VAL A 320 -7.66 3.61 13.78
CA VAL A 320 -7.64 3.60 12.31
C VAL A 320 -7.83 2.18 11.76
N PHE A 321 -7.20 1.17 12.36
CA PHE A 321 -7.39 -0.23 11.99
C PHE A 321 -8.88 -0.63 12.01
N TRP A 322 -9.59 -0.38 13.11
CA TRP A 322 -11.00 -0.77 13.23
C TRP A 322 -11.93 0.09 12.36
N ILE A 323 -11.59 1.35 12.10
CA ILE A 323 -12.30 2.18 11.11
C ILE A 323 -12.17 1.54 9.72
N CYS A 324 -10.98 1.12 9.31
CA CYS A 324 -10.76 0.47 8.03
C CYS A 324 -11.53 -0.84 7.90
N VAL A 325 -11.50 -1.69 8.93
CA VAL A 325 -12.29 -2.94 8.95
C VAL A 325 -13.77 -2.63 8.84
N GLY A 326 -14.30 -1.69 9.63
CA GLY A 326 -15.71 -1.29 9.58
C GLY A 326 -16.13 -0.72 8.22
N LEU A 327 -15.28 0.05 7.54
CA LEU A 327 -15.54 0.55 6.20
C LEU A 327 -15.61 -0.58 5.16
N LEU A 328 -14.75 -1.59 5.25
CA LEU A 328 -14.81 -2.75 4.36
C LEU A 328 -16.04 -3.62 4.64
N GLU A 329 -16.38 -3.87 5.91
CA GLU A 329 -17.61 -4.59 6.28
C GLU A 329 -18.87 -3.87 5.77
N MET A 330 -18.88 -2.54 5.85
CA MET A 330 -19.94 -1.72 5.27
C MET A 330 -20.00 -1.88 3.75
N ALA A 331 -18.85 -1.84 3.06
CA ALA A 331 -18.79 -2.03 1.61
C ALA A 331 -19.35 -3.40 1.20
N TYR A 332 -18.96 -4.48 1.90
CA TYR A 332 -19.50 -5.82 1.65
C TYR A 332 -20.99 -5.91 1.94
N SER A 333 -21.46 -5.29 3.02
CA SER A 333 -22.90 -5.23 3.33
C SER A 333 -23.69 -4.55 2.21
N VAL A 334 -23.18 -3.42 1.68
CA VAL A 334 -23.79 -2.72 0.53
C VAL A 334 -23.78 -3.61 -0.72
N ALA A 335 -22.68 -4.31 -1.01
CA ALA A 335 -22.59 -5.22 -2.14
C ALA A 335 -23.59 -6.40 -2.04
N ILE A 336 -23.74 -6.99 -0.85
CA ILE A 336 -24.71 -8.06 -0.58
C ILE A 336 -26.14 -7.56 -0.82
N LEU A 337 -26.49 -6.39 -0.26
CA LEU A 337 -27.80 -5.78 -0.46
C LEU A 337 -28.08 -5.51 -1.94
N MET A 338 -27.11 -4.98 -2.66
CA MET A 338 -27.25 -4.73 -4.08
C MET A 338 -27.40 -6.04 -4.88
N GLY A 339 -26.62 -7.08 -4.56
CA GLY A 339 -26.76 -8.41 -5.14
C GLY A 339 -28.15 -9.00 -4.96
N ALA A 340 -28.78 -8.78 -3.79
CA ALA A 340 -30.15 -9.22 -3.52
C ALA A 340 -31.19 -8.59 -4.46
N THR A 341 -30.93 -7.38 -4.97
CA THR A 341 -31.80 -6.69 -5.92
C THR A 341 -31.67 -7.18 -7.36
N SER A 342 -30.63 -7.95 -7.72
CA SER A 342 -30.46 -8.46 -9.08
C SER A 342 -31.59 -9.43 -9.44
N SER A 343 -32.13 -9.35 -10.65
CA SER A 343 -33.10 -10.32 -11.16
C SER A 343 -32.42 -11.60 -11.66
N CYS A 344 -31.11 -11.56 -11.89
CA CYS A 344 -30.35 -12.64 -12.45
C CYS A 344 -29.84 -13.59 -11.35
N LEU A 345 -30.34 -14.83 -11.32
CA LEU A 345 -30.07 -15.76 -10.21
C LEU A 345 -28.57 -16.07 -10.05
N TRP A 346 -27.84 -16.27 -11.15
CA TRP A 346 -26.40 -16.57 -11.06
C TRP A 346 -25.61 -15.38 -10.50
N SER A 347 -25.93 -14.16 -10.96
CA SER A 347 -25.24 -12.93 -10.52
C SER A 347 -25.60 -12.62 -9.06
N LYS A 348 -26.87 -12.78 -8.69
CA LYS A 348 -27.36 -12.68 -7.31
C LYS A 348 -26.58 -13.61 -6.39
N THR A 349 -26.54 -14.90 -6.71
CA THR A 349 -25.86 -15.90 -5.87
C THR A 349 -24.36 -15.62 -5.79
N ALA A 350 -23.70 -15.33 -6.91
CA ALA A 350 -22.27 -15.00 -6.94
C ALA A 350 -21.95 -13.76 -6.10
N THR A 351 -22.74 -12.70 -6.24
CA THR A 351 -22.56 -11.45 -5.50
C THR A 351 -22.80 -11.65 -4.00
N ILE A 352 -23.92 -12.25 -3.61
CA ILE A 352 -24.25 -12.44 -2.18
C ILE A 352 -23.24 -13.38 -1.54
N ALA A 353 -23.00 -14.56 -2.12
CA ALA A 353 -22.12 -15.56 -1.52
C ALA A 353 -20.66 -15.06 -1.49
N GLY A 354 -20.17 -14.50 -2.59
CA GLY A 354 -18.80 -14.00 -2.70
C GLY A 354 -18.47 -12.94 -1.65
N HIS A 355 -19.27 -11.87 -1.58
CA HIS A 355 -19.01 -10.79 -0.62
C HIS A 355 -19.30 -11.22 0.83
N SER A 356 -20.25 -12.13 1.08
CA SER A 356 -20.48 -12.68 2.43
C SER A 356 -19.29 -13.51 2.93
N ILE A 357 -18.69 -14.32 2.06
CA ILE A 357 -17.50 -15.10 2.37
C ILE A 357 -16.33 -14.16 2.66
N LEU A 358 -16.11 -13.15 1.82
CA LEU A 358 -15.00 -12.20 2.01
C LEU A 358 -15.17 -11.34 3.27
N ALA A 359 -16.40 -10.94 3.60
CA ALA A 359 -16.73 -10.30 4.88
C ALA A 359 -16.42 -11.20 6.08
N ALA A 360 -16.87 -12.45 6.06
CA ALA A 360 -16.60 -13.40 7.14
C ALA A 360 -15.10 -13.65 7.33
N ILE A 361 -14.34 -13.80 6.24
CA ILE A 361 -12.89 -13.96 6.28
C ILE A 361 -12.23 -12.68 6.84
N LEU A 362 -12.62 -11.50 6.35
CA LEU A 362 -12.09 -10.23 6.85
C LEU A 362 -12.29 -10.10 8.35
N TRP A 363 -13.51 -10.30 8.84
CA TRP A 363 -13.84 -10.19 10.25
C TRP A 363 -13.05 -11.17 11.12
N SER A 364 -12.96 -12.44 10.68
CA SER A 364 -12.21 -13.49 11.37
C SER A 364 -10.72 -13.15 11.46
N CYS A 365 -10.11 -12.74 10.34
CA CYS A 365 -8.72 -12.33 10.31
C CYS A 365 -8.47 -11.07 11.13
N ALA A 366 -9.35 -10.07 11.07
CA ALA A 366 -9.19 -8.80 11.78
C ALA A 366 -9.13 -8.99 13.30
N ARG A 367 -9.92 -9.93 13.84
CA ARG A 367 -9.96 -10.24 15.29
C ARG A 367 -8.69 -10.90 15.81
N SER A 368 -7.91 -11.57 14.96
CA SER A 368 -6.69 -12.28 15.36
C SER A 368 -5.41 -11.48 15.17
N VAL A 369 -5.49 -10.25 14.63
CA VAL A 369 -4.30 -9.41 14.42
C VAL A 369 -3.80 -8.84 15.75
N ASP A 370 -2.54 -9.14 16.06
CA ASP A 370 -1.80 -8.42 17.10
C ASP A 370 -1.44 -7.01 16.61
N LEU A 371 -2.16 -6.02 17.11
CA LEU A 371 -1.95 -4.60 16.78
C LEU A 371 -0.74 -3.99 17.47
N THR A 372 0.06 -4.74 18.22
CA THR A 372 1.34 -4.27 18.75
C THR A 372 2.51 -4.63 17.83
N SER A 373 2.35 -5.65 16.99
CA SER A 373 3.37 -6.12 16.05
C SER A 373 3.28 -5.43 14.69
N LYS A 374 4.31 -4.66 14.33
CA LYS A 374 4.44 -4.05 12.98
C LYS A 374 4.39 -5.11 11.87
N ALA A 375 4.97 -6.29 12.11
CA ALA A 375 4.94 -7.39 11.15
C ALA A 375 3.52 -7.94 10.94
N ALA A 376 2.75 -8.13 12.01
CA ALA A 376 1.36 -8.59 11.92
C ALA A 376 0.48 -7.59 11.16
N ILE A 377 0.65 -6.29 11.42
CA ILE A 377 -0.07 -5.22 10.71
C ILE A 377 0.31 -5.15 9.24
N THR A 378 1.61 -5.26 8.93
CA THR A 378 2.09 -5.27 7.54
C THR A 378 1.55 -6.49 6.79
N SER A 379 1.50 -7.66 7.45
CA SER A 379 0.88 -8.87 6.90
C SER A 379 -0.61 -8.67 6.62
N PHE A 380 -1.34 -8.06 7.57
CA PHE A 380 -2.76 -7.76 7.38
C PHE A 380 -3.00 -6.71 6.27
N TYR A 381 -2.11 -5.73 6.13
CA TYR A 381 -2.15 -4.79 5.00
C TYR A 381 -2.01 -5.51 3.65
N MET A 382 -1.10 -6.48 3.54
CA MET A 382 -0.99 -7.32 2.35
C MET A 382 -2.22 -8.22 2.15
N PHE A 383 -2.87 -8.65 3.24
CA PHE A 383 -4.14 -9.35 3.17
C PHE A 383 -5.28 -8.47 2.61
N ILE A 384 -5.36 -7.19 2.97
CA ILE A 384 -6.31 -6.24 2.36
C ILE A 384 -6.09 -6.13 0.85
N TRP A 385 -4.84 -6.13 0.37
CA TRP A 385 -4.56 -6.19 -1.06
C TRP A 385 -5.06 -7.48 -1.71
N LYS A 386 -4.97 -8.63 -1.03
CA LYS A 386 -5.56 -9.88 -1.53
C LYS A 386 -7.08 -9.81 -1.62
N LEU A 387 -7.75 -9.19 -0.64
CA LEU A 387 -9.18 -8.91 -0.71
C LEU A 387 -9.49 -8.02 -1.91
N PHE A 388 -8.75 -6.93 -2.11
CA PHE A 388 -8.88 -6.04 -3.27
C PHE A 388 -8.75 -6.81 -4.60
N TYR A 389 -7.83 -7.78 -4.70
CA TYR A 389 -7.71 -8.63 -5.89
C TYR A 389 -8.94 -9.51 -6.08
N ALA A 390 -9.42 -10.16 -5.01
CA ALA A 390 -10.60 -11.00 -5.04
C ALA A 390 -11.83 -10.22 -5.50
N GLU A 391 -11.95 -8.96 -5.08
CA GLU A 391 -13.04 -8.08 -5.52
C GLU A 391 -13.04 -7.80 -7.01
N TYR A 392 -11.88 -7.60 -7.63
CA TYR A 392 -11.81 -7.47 -9.09
C TYR A 392 -12.12 -8.78 -9.83
N LEU A 393 -12.01 -9.93 -9.18
CA LEU A 393 -12.51 -11.20 -9.76
C LEU A 393 -14.04 -11.31 -9.64
N LEU A 394 -14.64 -10.72 -8.61
CA LEU A 394 -16.09 -10.74 -8.38
C LEU A 394 -16.86 -9.68 -9.17
N ILE A 395 -16.31 -8.47 -9.34
CA ILE A 395 -16.97 -7.34 -10.02
C ILE A 395 -17.56 -7.69 -11.40
N PRO A 396 -16.87 -8.43 -12.29
CA PRO A 396 -17.41 -8.79 -13.61
C PRO A 396 -18.64 -9.71 -13.55
N LEU A 397 -18.88 -10.36 -12.41
CA LEU A 397 -20.02 -11.23 -12.15
C LEU A 397 -21.27 -10.46 -11.69
N VAL A 398 -21.14 -9.17 -11.40
CA VAL A 398 -22.27 -8.32 -10.98
C VAL A 398 -23.01 -7.82 -12.22
N ARG A 399 -24.28 -8.22 -12.38
CA ARG A 399 -25.13 -7.93 -13.55
C ARG A 399 -26.50 -7.40 -13.18
#